data_AF-A0A5J4RSZ0-F1
#
_entry.id   AF-A0A5J4RSZ0-F1
#
_cell.length_a   1.000
_cell.length_b   1.000
_cell.length_c   1.000
_cell.angle_alpha   90.00
_cell.angle_beta   90.00
_cell.angle_gamma   90.00
#
_symmetry.space_group_name_H-M   'P 1'
#
loop_
_entity.id
_entity.type
_entity.pdbx_description
1 polymer ?
#
loop_
_entity_poly.entity_id
_entity_poly.type
_entity_poly.pdbx_seq_one_letter_code
_entity_poly.pdbx_strand_id
1 'polypeptide(L)'
;MNLYLFNPTHDLSLANYSSTYMSPAPARRLSADLSLLPAWYACPESAVLASSLYNLPFLKEKQTWFPELPRLLTEPEIAFLPTLTPVPWGWNPAIHRYLLSLGISAETLPDKEQLAAIREQSHRLFAVNLLPVLQIDTNFCGKSFYLTNTNDVRYFVENHEISLLKAPLSGSGKGLNWCQGIYTPLINRWSAHAIHQQGGVIAEPVYHKVTDFAMLFYAAGHGTVTFAGYSLFQTNANGTYESNTLLPDKMIEQQLARYVPLSALCKLRLCIEKELSIRLSDAYTGYLGIDMMICRFSGTPEYRIHPCVEINLRMTMGVVARLFYDRYVQPEAEGIFKVKSFSSPDRLAAEHFRLVKESPLSVSGEKITAGYLPLVPVTPHSQYTASALLYKS
;
A
#
# COMPACT_ATOMS: atom_id res chain seq x y z
N MET A 1 21.72 -12.01 2.81
CA MET A 1 21.34 -10.69 3.40
C MET A 1 20.20 -10.11 2.57
N ASN A 2 19.15 -9.58 3.20
CA ASN A 2 18.01 -9.03 2.44
C ASN A 2 18.37 -7.66 1.82
N LEU A 3 17.98 -7.47 0.55
CA LEU A 3 18.12 -6.21 -0.18
C LEU A 3 16.74 -5.61 -0.44
N TYR A 4 16.37 -4.60 0.33
CA TYR A 4 15.11 -3.90 0.15
C TYR A 4 15.23 -2.81 -0.91
N LEU A 5 14.18 -2.67 -1.71
CA LEU A 5 14.11 -1.62 -2.73
C LEU A 5 12.69 -1.10 -2.91
N PHE A 6 12.55 0.21 -3.02
CA PHE A 6 11.27 0.84 -3.20
C PHE A 6 10.81 0.74 -4.66
N ASN A 7 9.60 0.25 -4.88
CA ASN A 7 8.99 0.04 -6.20
C ASN A 7 7.51 0.45 -6.18
N PRO A 8 7.21 1.75 -5.98
CA PRO A 8 5.84 2.25 -5.81
C PRO A 8 5.02 2.18 -7.10
N THR A 9 5.65 1.88 -8.23
CA THR A 9 4.98 1.78 -9.53
C THR A 9 4.49 0.38 -9.83
N HIS A 10 4.59 -0.54 -8.86
CA HIS A 10 4.25 -1.95 -9.01
C HIS A 10 2.91 -2.19 -9.72
N ASP A 11 1.82 -1.58 -9.26
CA ASP A 11 0.49 -1.79 -9.84
C ASP A 11 0.41 -1.34 -11.31
N LEU A 12 1.07 -0.23 -11.66
CA LEU A 12 1.16 0.26 -13.05
C LEU A 12 2.01 -0.67 -13.92
N SER A 13 3.11 -1.19 -13.37
CA SER A 13 3.95 -2.16 -14.05
C SER A 13 3.23 -3.49 -14.28
N LEU A 14 2.39 -3.95 -13.35
CA LEU A 14 1.57 -5.15 -13.53
C LEU A 14 0.45 -4.93 -14.55
N ALA A 15 -0.14 -3.74 -14.60
CA ALA A 15 -1.15 -3.39 -15.60
C ALA A 15 -0.59 -3.45 -17.02
N ASN A 16 0.62 -2.91 -17.25
CA ASN A 16 1.29 -2.98 -18.55
C ASN A 16 1.95 -4.35 -18.82
N TYR A 17 2.47 -4.98 -17.77
CA TYR A 17 3.11 -6.30 -17.76
C TYR A 17 4.30 -6.48 -18.71
N SER A 18 5.03 -5.40 -19.03
CA SER A 18 6.27 -5.46 -19.82
C SER A 18 7.51 -5.36 -18.94
N SER A 19 8.55 -6.13 -19.27
CA SER A 19 9.88 -6.01 -18.64
C SER A 19 10.61 -4.72 -19.00
N THR A 20 10.18 -4.02 -20.06
CA THR A 20 10.70 -2.72 -20.49
C THR A 20 9.82 -1.54 -20.08
N TYR A 21 8.79 -1.78 -19.26
CA TYR A 21 7.85 -0.73 -18.91
C TYR A 21 8.55 0.44 -18.21
N MET A 22 8.35 1.64 -18.76
CA MET A 22 8.80 2.88 -18.15
C MET A 22 7.61 3.62 -17.57
N SER A 23 7.56 3.73 -16.24
CA SER A 23 6.50 4.44 -15.54
C SER A 23 6.48 5.93 -15.90
N PRO A 24 5.33 6.63 -15.82
CA PRO A 24 5.23 8.08 -16.06
C PRO A 24 6.16 8.90 -15.16
N ALA A 25 6.54 10.10 -15.61
CA ALA A 25 7.50 10.95 -14.90
C ALA A 25 7.17 11.21 -13.41
N PRO A 26 5.91 11.51 -13.01
CA PRO A 26 5.57 11.68 -11.60
C PRO A 26 5.80 10.41 -10.76
N ALA A 27 5.55 9.24 -11.33
CA ALA A 27 5.75 7.96 -10.66
C ALA A 27 7.24 7.63 -10.50
N ARG A 28 8.07 7.94 -11.50
CA ARG A 28 9.54 7.83 -11.38
C ARG A 28 10.11 8.81 -10.35
N ARG A 29 9.58 10.03 -10.29
CA ARG A 29 9.93 11.02 -9.26
C ARG A 29 9.61 10.50 -7.86
N LEU A 30 8.41 9.93 -7.65
CA LEU A 30 8.05 9.27 -6.39
C LEU A 30 9.03 8.15 -6.00
N SER A 31 9.40 7.28 -6.95
CA SER A 31 10.39 6.22 -6.69
C SER A 31 11.74 6.78 -6.29
N ALA A 32 12.22 7.84 -6.95
CA ALA A 32 13.51 8.45 -6.65
C ALA A 32 13.51 9.15 -5.27
N ASP A 33 12.52 10.01 -5.04
CA ASP A 33 12.39 10.81 -3.82
C ASP A 33 12.21 9.94 -2.57
N LEU A 34 11.50 8.81 -2.70
CA LEU A 34 11.22 7.91 -1.58
C LEU A 34 12.07 6.63 -1.59
N SER A 35 13.16 6.58 -2.37
CA SER A 35 14.00 5.39 -2.54
C SER A 35 14.54 4.83 -1.21
N LEU A 36 14.76 5.69 -0.21
CA LEU A 36 15.24 5.31 1.14
C LEU A 36 14.12 4.91 2.12
N LEU A 37 12.84 5.06 1.75
CA LEU A 37 11.72 4.66 2.62
C LEU A 37 11.84 3.22 3.18
N PRO A 38 12.40 2.23 2.45
CA PRO A 38 12.61 0.89 2.99
C PRO A 38 13.47 0.81 4.25
N ALA A 39 14.28 1.82 4.54
CA ALA A 39 15.09 1.84 5.76
C ALA A 39 14.25 1.72 7.04
N TRP A 40 13.00 2.18 7.00
CA TRP A 40 12.10 2.20 8.16
C TRP A 40 11.25 0.94 8.34
N TYR A 41 11.34 -0.02 7.43
CA TYR A 41 10.59 -1.28 7.54
C TYR A 41 11.44 -2.52 7.22
N ALA A 42 12.65 -2.35 6.66
CA ALA A 42 13.60 -3.42 6.46
C ALA A 42 13.97 -4.10 7.79
N CYS A 43 14.16 -5.41 7.79
CA CYS A 43 14.64 -6.11 8.98
C CYS A 43 16.05 -5.62 9.38
N PRO A 44 16.44 -5.76 10.66
CA PRO A 44 17.83 -5.55 11.07
C PRO A 44 18.82 -6.33 10.18
N GLU A 45 20.06 -5.85 10.10
CA GLU A 45 21.14 -6.45 9.29
C GLU A 45 20.86 -6.54 7.78
N SER A 46 19.80 -5.87 7.30
CA SER A 46 19.47 -5.79 5.87
C SER A 46 20.16 -4.59 5.20
N ALA A 47 20.00 -4.51 3.88
CA ALA A 47 20.43 -3.37 3.08
C ALA A 47 19.26 -2.74 2.32
N VAL A 48 19.38 -1.45 2.00
CA VAL A 48 18.45 -0.71 1.14
C VAL A 48 19.17 -0.22 -0.11
N LEU A 49 18.61 -0.52 -1.28
CA LEU A 49 19.13 -0.04 -2.57
C LEU A 49 18.64 1.39 -2.83
N ALA A 50 19.55 2.36 -2.82
CA ALA A 50 19.26 3.75 -3.14
C ALA A 50 20.53 4.48 -3.63
N SER A 51 20.36 5.63 -4.31
CA SER A 51 21.50 6.47 -4.67
C SER A 51 22.14 7.09 -3.41
N SER A 52 23.46 7.25 -3.38
CA SER A 52 24.16 7.65 -2.15
C SER A 52 24.11 9.15 -1.84
N LEU A 53 24.12 10.02 -2.85
CA LEU A 53 24.41 11.47 -2.74
C LEU A 53 23.69 12.17 -1.56
N TYR A 54 22.36 12.00 -1.45
CA TYR A 54 21.56 12.61 -0.38
C TYR A 54 21.13 11.60 0.69
N ASN A 55 20.98 10.32 0.31
CA ASN A 55 20.45 9.30 1.20
C ASN A 55 21.48 8.85 2.24
N LEU A 56 22.77 8.77 1.91
CA LEU A 56 23.79 8.30 2.84
C LEU A 56 24.02 9.27 4.01
N PRO A 57 24.18 10.60 3.79
CA PRO A 57 24.29 11.55 4.90
C PRO A 57 23.05 11.54 5.80
N PHE A 58 21.85 11.53 5.19
CA PHE A 58 20.59 11.47 5.93
C PHE A 58 20.49 10.19 6.79
N LEU A 59 20.81 9.03 6.21
CA LEU A 59 20.76 7.76 6.92
C LEU A 59 21.73 7.73 8.10
N LYS A 60 22.96 8.23 7.91
CA LYS A 60 23.95 8.35 8.99
C LYS A 60 23.48 9.26 10.12
N GLU A 61 22.83 10.37 9.79
CA GLU A 61 22.20 11.24 10.79
C GLU A 61 21.10 10.48 11.56
N LYS A 62 20.22 9.75 10.87
CA LYS A 62 19.15 9.00 11.57
C LYS A 62 19.67 7.84 12.40
N GLN A 63 20.78 7.23 12.00
CA GLN A 63 21.47 6.18 12.76
C GLN A 63 22.00 6.65 14.12
N THR A 64 22.14 7.96 14.37
CA THR A 64 22.51 8.45 15.71
C THR A 64 21.40 8.29 16.73
N TRP A 65 20.14 8.25 16.27
CA TRP A 65 18.96 7.99 17.12
C TRP A 65 18.43 6.56 16.98
N PHE A 66 18.64 5.94 15.81
CA PHE A 66 18.12 4.61 15.47
C PHE A 66 19.25 3.73 14.90
N PRO A 67 20.13 3.18 15.75
CA PRO A 67 21.36 2.51 15.31
C PRO A 67 21.10 1.24 14.49
N GLU A 68 19.93 0.61 14.64
CA GLU A 68 19.54 -0.59 13.88
C GLU A 68 19.09 -0.32 12.43
N LEU A 69 19.01 0.95 12.00
CA LEU A 69 18.67 1.27 10.61
C LEU A 69 19.65 0.59 9.65
N PRO A 70 19.15 0.01 8.53
CA PRO A 70 19.95 -0.82 7.64
C PRO A 70 21.06 -0.03 6.95
N ARG A 71 22.00 -0.74 6.33
CA ARG A 71 23.01 -0.09 5.49
C ARG A 71 22.44 0.31 4.13
N LEU A 72 22.97 1.38 3.53
CA LEU A 72 22.68 1.75 2.16
C LEU A 72 23.65 1.01 1.22
N LEU A 73 23.12 0.47 0.11
CA LEU A 73 23.89 -0.03 -1.02
C LEU A 73 23.51 0.74 -2.29
N THR A 74 24.51 1.01 -3.11
CA THR A 74 24.35 1.60 -4.45
C THR A 74 24.39 0.53 -5.53
N GLU A 75 23.86 0.84 -6.71
CA GLU A 75 23.83 -0.10 -7.85
C GLU A 75 25.20 -0.74 -8.18
N PRO A 76 26.33 0.01 -8.25
CA PRO A 76 27.63 -0.61 -8.53
C PRO A 76 28.08 -1.62 -7.47
N GLU A 77 27.66 -1.46 -6.21
CA GLU A 77 28.06 -2.36 -5.11
C GLU A 77 27.36 -3.72 -5.18
N ILE A 78 26.18 -3.78 -5.82
CA ILE A 78 25.36 -5.00 -5.90
C ILE A 78 26.10 -6.14 -6.61
N ALA A 79 26.80 -5.85 -7.70
CA ALA A 79 27.52 -6.84 -8.49
C ALA A 79 28.65 -7.55 -7.71
N PHE A 80 29.13 -6.95 -6.61
CA PHE A 80 30.20 -7.50 -5.78
C PHE A 80 29.68 -8.30 -4.57
N LEU A 81 28.36 -8.44 -4.41
CA LEU A 81 27.72 -9.10 -3.27
C LEU A 81 26.84 -10.28 -3.75
N PRO A 82 27.39 -11.51 -3.82
CA PRO A 82 26.72 -12.65 -4.44
C PRO A 82 25.57 -13.26 -3.61
N THR A 83 25.35 -12.82 -2.36
CA THR A 83 24.41 -13.44 -1.39
C THR A 83 23.25 -12.52 -0.99
N LEU A 84 22.82 -11.66 -1.93
CA LEU A 84 21.69 -10.76 -1.74
C LEU A 84 20.37 -11.45 -2.09
N THR A 85 19.38 -11.31 -1.20
CA THR A 85 18.00 -11.76 -1.43
C THR A 85 17.13 -10.52 -1.60
N PRO A 86 16.65 -10.20 -2.81
CA PRO A 86 15.86 -8.99 -3.02
C PRO A 86 14.48 -9.09 -2.37
N VAL A 87 14.06 -7.99 -1.75
CA VAL A 87 12.74 -7.81 -1.14
C VAL A 87 12.16 -6.48 -1.65
N PRO A 88 11.70 -6.43 -2.91
CA PRO A 88 11.14 -5.21 -3.46
C PRO A 88 9.82 -4.87 -2.78
N TRP A 89 9.42 -3.60 -2.89
CA TRP A 89 8.06 -3.16 -2.51
C TRP A 89 6.98 -4.07 -3.11
N GLY A 90 7.16 -4.51 -4.36
CA GLY A 90 6.36 -5.57 -4.99
C GLY A 90 7.03 -6.08 -6.26
N TRP A 91 6.74 -7.33 -6.63
CA TRP A 91 7.37 -8.01 -7.78
C TRP A 91 6.66 -7.72 -9.10
N ASN A 92 7.41 -7.42 -10.16
CA ASN A 92 6.88 -7.29 -11.51
C ASN A 92 7.99 -7.52 -12.56
N PRO A 93 7.66 -7.73 -13.84
CA PRO A 93 8.66 -8.01 -14.87
C PRO A 93 9.75 -6.94 -15.02
N ALA A 94 9.42 -5.66 -14.80
CA ALA A 94 10.38 -4.56 -14.92
C ALA A 94 11.41 -4.58 -13.77
N ILE A 95 10.98 -4.80 -12.53
CA ILE A 95 11.91 -4.90 -11.40
C ILE A 95 12.74 -6.18 -11.44
N HIS A 96 12.15 -7.28 -11.91
CA HIS A 96 12.87 -8.53 -12.17
C HIS A 96 14.03 -8.30 -13.15
N ARG A 97 13.75 -7.68 -14.31
CA ARG A 97 14.79 -7.35 -15.30
C ARG A 97 15.85 -6.40 -14.75
N TYR A 98 15.42 -5.39 -13.98
CA TYR A 98 16.34 -4.43 -13.37
C TYR A 98 17.32 -5.12 -12.41
N LEU A 99 16.84 -6.00 -11.52
CA LEU A 99 17.70 -6.73 -10.58
C LEU A 99 18.68 -7.67 -11.30
N LEU A 100 18.24 -8.37 -12.37
CA LEU A 100 19.15 -9.16 -13.21
C LEU A 100 20.27 -8.30 -13.81
N SER A 101 19.94 -7.08 -14.27
CA SER A 101 20.94 -6.17 -14.85
C SER A 101 21.98 -5.67 -13.85
N LEU A 102 21.68 -5.75 -12.55
CA LEU A 102 22.62 -5.45 -11.47
C LEU A 102 23.47 -6.66 -11.04
N GLY A 103 23.29 -7.82 -11.69
CA GLY A 103 24.04 -9.04 -11.38
C GLY A 103 23.43 -9.92 -10.30
N ILE A 104 22.19 -9.68 -9.88
CA ILE A 104 21.48 -10.58 -8.96
C ILE A 104 21.19 -11.91 -9.67
N SER A 105 21.45 -13.02 -8.98
CA SER A 105 21.18 -14.36 -9.50
C SER A 105 19.69 -14.59 -9.75
N ALA A 106 19.36 -15.15 -10.92
CA ALA A 106 17.99 -15.53 -11.28
C ALA A 106 17.36 -16.52 -10.29
N GLU A 107 18.16 -17.33 -9.60
CA GLU A 107 17.70 -18.29 -8.58
C GLU A 107 17.05 -17.62 -7.35
N THR A 108 17.36 -16.34 -7.12
CA THR A 108 16.79 -15.56 -6.00
C THR A 108 15.59 -14.71 -6.41
N LEU A 109 15.23 -14.74 -7.70
CA LEU A 109 14.15 -13.96 -8.27
C LEU A 109 12.94 -14.86 -8.55
N PRO A 110 11.72 -14.31 -8.54
CA PRO A 110 10.56 -15.09 -8.93
C PRO A 110 10.63 -15.48 -10.40
N ASP A 111 10.25 -16.72 -10.71
CA ASP A 111 10.17 -17.19 -12.08
C ASP A 111 8.98 -16.57 -12.84
N LYS A 112 8.80 -16.97 -14.10
CA LYS A 112 7.77 -16.42 -14.98
C LYS A 112 6.37 -16.80 -14.50
N GLU A 113 6.19 -18.01 -14.02
CA GLU A 113 4.94 -18.56 -13.52
C GLU A 113 4.52 -17.85 -12.23
N GLN A 114 5.46 -17.64 -11.29
CA GLN A 114 5.27 -16.85 -10.09
C GLN A 114 4.90 -15.40 -10.43
N LEU A 115 5.62 -14.73 -11.35
CA LEU A 115 5.27 -13.37 -11.77
C LEU A 115 3.86 -13.28 -12.39
N ALA A 116 3.45 -14.30 -13.14
CA ALA A 116 2.10 -14.36 -13.70
C ALA A 116 1.04 -14.55 -12.60
N ALA A 117 1.30 -15.43 -11.63
CA ALA A 117 0.42 -15.64 -10.50
C ALA A 117 0.30 -14.38 -9.61
N ILE A 118 1.40 -13.67 -9.36
CA ILE A 118 1.39 -12.39 -8.64
C ILE A 118 0.52 -11.37 -9.37
N ARG A 119 0.62 -11.28 -10.70
CA ARG A 119 -0.22 -10.39 -11.50
C ARG A 119 -1.70 -10.77 -11.41
N GLU A 120 -2.02 -12.05 -11.53
CA GLU A 120 -3.39 -12.56 -11.43
C GLU A 120 -3.99 -12.31 -10.05
N GLN A 121 -3.23 -12.56 -8.98
CA GLN A 121 -3.69 -12.36 -7.61
C GLN A 121 -3.77 -10.87 -7.21
N SER A 122 -2.96 -10.01 -7.84
CA SER A 122 -3.05 -8.54 -7.71
C SER A 122 -4.23 -7.94 -8.49
N HIS A 123 -4.80 -8.69 -9.43
CA HIS A 123 -5.94 -8.24 -10.21
C HIS A 123 -7.19 -8.18 -9.33
N ARG A 124 -7.95 -7.08 -9.38
CA ARG A 124 -9.12 -6.88 -8.50
C ARG A 124 -10.24 -7.93 -8.65
N LEU A 125 -10.23 -8.74 -9.71
CA LEU A 125 -11.07 -9.94 -9.78
C LEU A 125 -10.83 -10.90 -8.59
N PHE A 126 -9.61 -10.97 -8.10
CA PHE A 126 -9.28 -11.73 -6.89
C PHE A 126 -10.07 -11.24 -5.68
N ALA A 127 -10.11 -9.91 -5.48
CA ALA A 127 -10.91 -9.28 -4.43
C ALA A 127 -12.43 -9.50 -4.62
N VAL A 128 -12.92 -9.37 -5.86
CA VAL A 128 -14.33 -9.65 -6.23
C VAL A 128 -14.72 -11.07 -5.86
N ASN A 129 -13.87 -12.06 -6.16
CA ASN A 129 -14.15 -13.46 -5.86
C ASN A 129 -14.03 -13.81 -4.37
N LEU A 130 -13.21 -13.07 -3.63
CA LEU A 130 -13.05 -13.28 -2.19
C LEU A 130 -14.19 -12.64 -1.38
N LEU A 131 -14.68 -11.47 -1.81
CA LEU A 131 -15.66 -10.67 -1.07
C LEU A 131 -16.90 -11.46 -0.59
N PRO A 132 -17.57 -12.31 -1.39
CA PRO A 132 -18.73 -13.07 -0.93
C PRO A 132 -18.42 -14.04 0.21
N VAL A 133 -17.21 -14.63 0.23
CA VAL A 133 -16.78 -15.58 1.27
C VAL A 133 -16.55 -14.87 2.62
N LEU A 134 -16.18 -13.59 2.57
CA LEU A 134 -15.91 -12.78 3.75
C LEU A 134 -17.19 -12.16 4.37
N GLN A 135 -18.35 -12.32 3.73
CA GLN A 135 -19.63 -11.84 4.28
C GLN A 135 -20.24 -12.90 5.21
N ILE A 136 -19.62 -13.07 6.38
CA ILE A 136 -19.86 -14.18 7.32
C ILE A 136 -21.25 -14.12 7.97
N ASP A 137 -21.71 -12.93 8.32
CA ASP A 137 -23.00 -12.69 8.97
C ASP A 137 -23.53 -11.26 8.68
N THR A 138 -24.57 -10.84 9.38
CA THR A 138 -25.24 -9.54 9.16
C THR A 138 -24.39 -8.31 9.48
N ASN A 139 -23.22 -8.48 10.12
CA ASN A 139 -22.26 -7.39 10.36
C ASN A 139 -21.45 -7.02 9.10
N PHE A 140 -21.65 -7.72 7.98
CA PHE A 140 -20.90 -7.51 6.74
C PHE A 140 -21.79 -6.99 5.62
N CYS A 141 -21.17 -6.32 4.66
CA CYS A 141 -21.82 -5.78 3.47
C CYS A 141 -20.83 -5.74 2.30
N GLY A 142 -21.28 -5.19 1.18
CA GLY A 142 -20.45 -5.00 -0.01
C GLY A 142 -20.97 -5.78 -1.20
N LYS A 143 -20.79 -5.21 -2.38
CA LYS A 143 -21.03 -5.85 -3.67
C LYS A 143 -19.96 -5.34 -4.61
N SER A 144 -19.39 -6.23 -5.39
CA SER A 144 -18.42 -5.88 -6.42
C SER A 144 -18.61 -6.82 -7.59
N PHE A 145 -18.60 -6.27 -8.80
CA PHE A 145 -18.94 -6.99 -10.03
C PHE A 145 -17.80 -6.86 -11.03
N TYR A 146 -17.44 -7.97 -11.67
CA TYR A 146 -16.46 -7.97 -12.75
C TYR A 146 -17.18 -8.02 -14.10
N LEU A 147 -17.10 -6.92 -14.85
CA LEU A 147 -17.82 -6.74 -16.10
C LEU A 147 -16.84 -6.77 -17.27
N THR A 148 -17.14 -7.57 -18.29
CA THR A 148 -16.23 -7.87 -19.41
C THR A 148 -16.67 -7.25 -20.74
N ASN A 149 -17.78 -6.53 -20.76
CA ASN A 149 -18.24 -5.80 -21.95
C ASN A 149 -18.87 -4.45 -21.58
N THR A 150 -18.85 -3.51 -22.51
CA THR A 150 -19.30 -2.13 -22.28
C THR A 150 -20.80 -1.98 -22.08
N ASN A 151 -21.62 -2.94 -22.56
CA ASN A 151 -23.07 -2.90 -22.38
C ASN A 151 -23.44 -3.19 -20.93
N ASP A 152 -22.79 -4.17 -20.30
CA ASP A 152 -23.00 -4.46 -18.89
C ASP A 152 -22.48 -3.32 -18.00
N VAL A 153 -21.36 -2.70 -18.37
CA VAL A 153 -20.84 -1.51 -17.67
C VAL A 153 -21.85 -0.36 -17.76
N ARG A 154 -22.40 -0.11 -18.96
CA ARG A 154 -23.46 0.90 -19.15
C ARG A 154 -24.67 0.59 -18.28
N TYR A 155 -25.17 -0.64 -18.37
CA TYR A 155 -26.34 -1.08 -17.61
C TYR A 155 -26.11 -0.90 -16.11
N PHE A 156 -24.94 -1.27 -15.60
CA PHE A 156 -24.60 -1.07 -14.20
C PHE A 156 -24.61 0.41 -13.81
N VAL A 157 -23.93 1.26 -14.58
CA VAL A 157 -23.84 2.70 -14.30
C VAL A 157 -25.22 3.35 -14.32
N GLU A 158 -26.06 3.06 -15.32
CA GLU A 158 -27.37 3.70 -15.50
C GLU A 158 -28.43 3.22 -14.49
N ASN A 159 -28.22 2.06 -13.86
CA ASN A 159 -29.11 1.53 -12.82
C ASN A 159 -28.69 1.92 -11.38
N HIS A 160 -27.65 2.73 -11.21
CA HIS A 160 -27.21 3.20 -9.90
C HIS A 160 -27.08 4.71 -9.89
N GLU A 161 -27.66 5.38 -8.88
CA GLU A 161 -27.55 6.83 -8.71
C GLU A 161 -26.08 7.27 -8.65
N ILE A 162 -25.27 6.55 -7.86
CA ILE A 162 -23.82 6.73 -7.80
C ILE A 162 -23.16 5.34 -7.82
N SER A 163 -22.18 5.17 -8.72
CA SER A 163 -21.36 3.97 -8.81
C SER A 163 -19.88 4.31 -8.99
N LEU A 164 -19.03 3.35 -8.68
CA LEU A 164 -17.59 3.43 -8.85
C LEU A 164 -17.13 2.34 -9.82
N LEU A 165 -16.52 2.76 -10.92
CA LEU A 165 -15.82 1.85 -11.81
C LEU A 165 -14.32 1.87 -11.51
N LYS A 166 -13.68 0.71 -11.53
CA LYS A 166 -12.25 0.57 -11.28
C LYS A 166 -11.57 -0.29 -12.35
N ALA A 167 -10.40 0.14 -12.82
CA ALA A 167 -9.54 -0.72 -13.64
C ALA A 167 -9.08 -1.93 -12.81
N PRO A 168 -8.96 -3.14 -13.38
CA PRO A 168 -8.58 -4.30 -12.59
C PRO A 168 -7.19 -4.25 -11.95
N LEU A 169 -6.21 -3.64 -12.64
CA LEU A 169 -4.85 -3.39 -12.18
C LEU A 169 -4.59 -1.88 -12.27
N SER A 170 -4.48 -1.25 -11.11
CA SER A 170 -4.19 0.18 -10.98
C SER A 170 -3.75 0.47 -9.55
N GLY A 171 -3.07 1.60 -9.31
CA GLY A 171 -2.58 1.95 -7.97
C GLY A 171 -2.89 3.38 -7.57
N SER A 172 -3.01 3.62 -6.27
CA SER A 172 -3.12 4.96 -5.65
C SER A 172 -4.28 5.82 -6.20
N GLY A 173 -5.48 5.25 -6.30
CA GLY A 173 -6.68 5.96 -6.79
C GLY A 173 -6.69 6.25 -8.29
N LYS A 174 -5.62 5.93 -9.03
CA LYS A 174 -5.60 6.01 -10.49
C LYS A 174 -6.49 4.92 -11.06
N GLY A 175 -7.23 5.20 -12.13
CA GLY A 175 -8.13 4.22 -12.74
C GLY A 175 -9.46 4.04 -12.02
N LEU A 176 -9.82 4.96 -11.11
CA LEU A 176 -11.16 5.09 -10.55
C LEU A 176 -11.99 6.05 -11.41
N ASN A 177 -13.24 5.68 -11.70
CA ASN A 177 -14.22 6.56 -12.33
C ASN A 177 -15.49 6.59 -11.49
N TRP A 178 -15.77 7.75 -10.90
CA TRP A 178 -17.01 8.02 -10.17
C TRP A 178 -18.10 8.36 -11.19
N CYS A 179 -19.19 7.60 -11.16
CA CYS A 179 -20.29 7.72 -12.11
C CYS A 179 -21.56 8.14 -11.37
N GLN A 180 -22.28 9.12 -11.90
CA GLN A 180 -23.53 9.64 -11.34
C GLN A 180 -24.72 9.23 -12.22
N GLY A 181 -24.95 7.92 -12.35
CA GLY A 181 -26.05 7.39 -13.17
C GLY A 181 -25.91 7.54 -14.69
N ILE A 182 -24.84 8.16 -15.19
CA ILE A 182 -24.69 8.49 -16.62
C ILE A 182 -23.45 7.84 -17.20
N TYR A 183 -23.64 6.99 -18.22
CA TYR A 183 -22.54 6.36 -18.95
C TYR A 183 -22.06 7.24 -20.12
N THR A 184 -21.14 8.16 -19.82
CA THR A 184 -20.64 9.12 -20.80
C THR A 184 -19.73 8.49 -21.87
N PRO A 185 -19.51 9.16 -23.03
CA PRO A 185 -18.54 8.70 -24.03
C PRO A 185 -17.11 8.56 -23.49
N LEU A 186 -16.73 9.36 -22.49
CA LEU A 186 -15.42 9.25 -21.84
C LEU A 186 -15.31 7.96 -21.04
N ILE A 187 -16.33 7.65 -20.23
CA ILE A 187 -16.40 6.40 -19.47
C ILE A 187 -16.40 5.21 -20.43
N ASN A 188 -17.12 5.30 -21.55
CA ASN A 188 -17.14 4.24 -22.56
C ASN A 188 -15.77 3.96 -23.18
N ARG A 189 -15.03 4.99 -23.58
CA ARG A 189 -13.67 4.81 -24.11
C ARG A 189 -12.73 4.22 -23.06
N TRP A 190 -12.85 4.70 -21.82
CA TRP A 190 -12.03 4.21 -20.72
C TRP A 190 -12.33 2.74 -20.40
N SER A 191 -13.61 2.35 -20.28
CA SER A 191 -14.01 0.97 -19.95
C SER A 191 -13.67 0.01 -21.08
N ALA A 192 -13.90 0.40 -22.34
CA ALA A 192 -13.50 -0.39 -23.51
C ALA A 192 -11.98 -0.63 -23.53
N HIS A 193 -11.19 0.39 -23.20
CA HIS A 193 -9.75 0.26 -23.09
C HIS A 193 -9.34 -0.67 -21.94
N ALA A 194 -9.93 -0.52 -20.75
CA ALA A 194 -9.65 -1.37 -19.60
C ALA A 194 -10.02 -2.84 -19.88
N ILE A 195 -11.17 -3.10 -20.50
CA ILE A 195 -11.61 -4.43 -20.94
C ILE A 195 -10.60 -5.03 -21.93
N HIS A 196 -10.20 -4.27 -22.95
CA HIS A 196 -9.24 -4.75 -23.95
C HIS A 196 -7.87 -5.06 -23.35
N GLN A 197 -7.37 -4.23 -22.43
CA GLN A 197 -6.01 -4.35 -21.89
C GLN A 197 -5.90 -5.29 -20.70
N GLN A 198 -6.96 -5.38 -19.89
CA GLN A 198 -6.94 -6.04 -18.58
C GLN A 198 -8.07 -7.06 -18.42
N GLY A 199 -8.91 -7.28 -19.43
CA GLY A 199 -9.94 -8.31 -19.45
C GLY A 199 -11.29 -7.89 -18.85
N GLY A 200 -11.36 -6.75 -18.14
CA GLY A 200 -12.63 -6.29 -17.57
C GLY A 200 -12.55 -4.95 -16.84
N VAL A 201 -13.65 -4.61 -16.16
CA VAL A 201 -13.82 -3.47 -15.26
C VAL A 201 -14.52 -3.95 -14.00
N ILE A 202 -14.06 -3.46 -12.86
CA ILE A 202 -14.74 -3.66 -11.58
C ILE A 202 -15.80 -2.59 -11.43
N ALA A 203 -17.02 -2.97 -11.09
CA ALA A 203 -18.12 -2.06 -10.85
C ALA A 203 -18.68 -2.28 -9.44
N GLU A 204 -18.79 -1.20 -8.67
CA GLU A 204 -19.23 -1.23 -7.28
C GLU A 204 -20.29 -0.15 -7.03
N PRO A 205 -21.33 -0.43 -6.24
CA PRO A 205 -22.17 0.62 -5.70
C PRO A 205 -21.37 1.44 -4.68
N VAL A 206 -21.70 2.72 -4.53
CA VAL A 206 -21.07 3.58 -3.51
C VAL A 206 -21.78 3.42 -2.18
N TYR A 207 -21.00 3.26 -1.11
CA TYR A 207 -21.51 3.11 0.25
C TYR A 207 -21.28 4.38 1.08
N HIS A 208 -22.14 4.61 2.06
CA HIS A 208 -21.94 5.67 3.05
C HIS A 208 -20.84 5.26 4.04
N LYS A 209 -19.59 5.42 3.60
CA LYS A 209 -18.39 5.12 4.37
C LYS A 209 -18.28 6.05 5.59
N VAL A 210 -17.93 5.46 6.73
CA VAL A 210 -17.67 6.17 8.00
C VAL A 210 -16.18 6.13 8.38
N THR A 211 -15.50 5.01 8.12
CA THR A 211 -14.06 4.89 8.37
C THR A 211 -13.42 3.92 7.38
N ASP A 212 -12.20 4.23 6.95
CA ASP A 212 -11.33 3.34 6.20
C ASP A 212 -10.38 2.63 7.18
N PHE A 213 -10.13 1.35 6.94
CA PHE A 213 -9.10 0.59 7.65
C PHE A 213 -8.58 -0.56 6.79
N ALA A 214 -7.44 -1.12 7.13
CA ALA A 214 -6.93 -2.32 6.50
C ALA A 214 -6.59 -3.38 7.53
N MET A 215 -6.73 -4.64 7.16
CA MET A 215 -6.02 -5.73 7.81
C MET A 215 -4.77 -6.05 6.98
N LEU A 216 -3.64 -6.12 7.65
CA LEU A 216 -2.33 -6.36 7.06
C LEU A 216 -1.94 -7.81 7.34
N PHE A 217 -1.28 -8.43 6.38
CA PHE A 217 -0.84 -9.82 6.48
C PHE A 217 0.57 -10.01 5.94
N TYR A 218 1.21 -11.09 6.36
CA TYR A 218 2.45 -11.58 5.77
C TYR A 218 2.21 -12.99 5.23
N ALA A 219 2.46 -13.18 3.93
CA ALA A 219 2.51 -14.50 3.32
C ALA A 219 3.95 -15.01 3.41
N ALA A 220 4.15 -16.12 4.12
CA ALA A 220 5.47 -16.72 4.32
C ALA A 220 5.92 -17.62 3.15
N GLY A 221 5.09 -17.78 2.13
CA GLY A 221 5.17 -18.90 1.19
C GLY A 221 4.54 -20.16 1.78
N HIS A 222 4.45 -21.24 0.99
CA HIS A 222 3.99 -22.55 1.46
C HIS A 222 2.60 -22.56 2.08
N GLY A 223 1.72 -21.70 1.56
CA GLY A 223 0.32 -21.63 1.99
C GLY A 223 0.15 -21.18 3.44
N THR A 224 1.07 -20.38 3.99
CA THR A 224 0.91 -19.78 5.32
C THR A 224 0.79 -18.26 5.21
N VAL A 225 -0.37 -17.74 5.62
CA VAL A 225 -0.63 -16.30 5.73
C VAL A 225 -1.01 -15.95 7.15
N THR A 226 -0.28 -15.00 7.75
CA THR A 226 -0.47 -14.58 9.14
C THR A 226 -0.82 -13.10 9.22
N PHE A 227 -1.69 -12.76 10.16
CA PHE A 227 -2.03 -11.38 10.47
C PHE A 227 -0.81 -10.61 11.00
N ALA A 228 -0.57 -9.45 10.40
CA ALA A 228 0.55 -8.56 10.71
C ALA A 228 0.12 -7.28 11.44
N GLY A 229 -1.18 -6.99 11.50
CA GLY A 229 -1.70 -5.81 12.19
C GLY A 229 -2.87 -5.13 11.48
N TYR A 230 -3.43 -4.12 12.13
CA TYR A 230 -4.38 -3.21 11.51
C TYR A 230 -3.67 -1.96 10.98
N SER A 231 -4.36 -1.27 10.08
CA SER A 231 -3.99 0.09 9.68
C SER A 231 -5.24 0.95 9.59
N LEU A 232 -5.28 2.05 10.35
CA LEU A 232 -6.28 3.12 10.13
C LEU A 232 -5.70 4.12 9.15
N PHE A 233 -6.46 4.44 8.11
CA PHE A 233 -6.00 5.37 7.08
C PHE A 233 -7.11 6.30 6.65
N GLN A 234 -6.70 7.39 6.00
CA GLN A 234 -7.58 8.41 5.46
C GLN A 234 -7.41 8.47 3.95
N THR A 235 -8.53 8.63 3.27
CA THR A 235 -8.60 8.90 1.84
C THR A 235 -9.41 10.16 1.59
N ASN A 236 -9.01 10.92 0.57
CA ASN A 236 -9.78 12.10 0.16
C ASN A 236 -11.09 11.69 -0.55
N ALA A 237 -11.90 12.70 -0.91
CA ALA A 237 -13.18 12.49 -1.61
C ALA A 237 -13.06 11.70 -2.93
N ASN A 238 -11.89 11.68 -3.56
CA ASN A 238 -11.64 10.94 -4.79
C ASN A 238 -11.15 9.50 -4.54
N GLY A 239 -11.01 9.08 -3.28
CA GLY A 239 -10.49 7.76 -2.90
C GLY A 239 -8.96 7.64 -2.96
N THR A 240 -8.24 8.77 -2.95
CA THR A 240 -6.76 8.75 -2.91
C THR A 240 -6.27 8.77 -1.46
N TYR A 241 -5.29 7.92 -1.15
CA TYR A 241 -4.60 7.87 0.14
C TYR A 241 -4.03 9.24 0.56
N GLU A 242 -4.26 9.63 1.81
CA GLU A 242 -3.72 10.85 2.41
C GLU A 242 -2.74 10.54 3.55
N SER A 243 -3.11 9.64 4.45
CA SER A 243 -2.30 9.32 5.63
C SER A 243 -2.74 8.04 6.34
N ASN A 244 -1.85 7.49 7.16
CA ASN A 244 -2.14 6.47 8.18
C ASN A 244 -2.08 7.09 9.58
N THR A 245 -3.01 6.72 10.45
CA THR A 245 -2.90 7.01 11.88
C THR A 245 -1.92 6.02 12.51
N LEU A 246 -0.98 6.54 13.29
CA LEU A 246 0.01 5.79 14.03
C LEU A 246 -0.56 5.43 15.41
N LEU A 247 -1.02 4.19 15.55
CA LEU A 247 -1.65 3.63 16.74
C LEU A 247 -1.31 2.14 16.90
N PRO A 248 -1.31 1.59 18.13
CA PRO A 248 -1.21 0.16 18.33
C PRO A 248 -2.54 -0.53 17.99
N ASP A 249 -2.49 -1.82 17.63
CA ASP A 249 -3.67 -2.59 17.23
C ASP A 249 -4.82 -2.50 18.22
N LYS A 250 -4.51 -2.58 19.53
CA LYS A 250 -5.53 -2.50 20.59
C LYS A 250 -6.33 -1.20 20.53
N MET A 251 -5.70 -0.07 20.21
CA MET A 251 -6.40 1.21 20.06
C MET A 251 -7.19 1.28 18.75
N ILE A 252 -6.64 0.72 17.67
CA ILE A 252 -7.37 0.60 16.40
C ILE A 252 -8.65 -0.23 16.58
N GLU A 253 -8.54 -1.40 17.23
CA GLU A 253 -9.69 -2.24 17.56
C GLU A 253 -10.72 -1.50 18.41
N GLN A 254 -10.31 -0.75 19.42
CA GLN A 254 -11.22 0.06 20.23
C GLN A 254 -11.94 1.14 19.40
N GLN A 255 -11.26 1.78 18.45
CA GLN A 255 -11.90 2.75 17.57
C GLN A 255 -12.91 2.09 16.63
N LEU A 256 -12.56 0.94 16.04
CA LEU A 256 -13.47 0.19 15.16
C LEU A 256 -14.66 -0.42 15.95
N ALA A 257 -14.43 -0.82 17.20
CA ALA A 257 -15.43 -1.40 18.10
C ALA A 257 -16.58 -0.44 18.44
N ARG A 258 -16.40 0.87 18.21
CA ARG A 258 -17.46 1.87 18.33
C ARG A 258 -18.57 1.70 17.29
N TYR A 259 -18.27 1.00 16.20
CA TYR A 259 -19.20 0.77 15.09
C TYR A 259 -19.65 -0.68 14.97
N VAL A 260 -18.72 -1.63 15.12
CA VAL A 260 -18.97 -3.06 14.87
C VAL A 260 -18.43 -3.92 16.01
N PRO A 261 -19.02 -5.09 16.31
CA PRO A 261 -18.52 -5.95 17.39
C PRO A 261 -17.08 -6.42 17.14
N LEU A 262 -16.24 -6.44 18.17
CA LEU A 262 -14.87 -6.99 18.09
C LEU A 262 -14.84 -8.44 17.58
N SER A 263 -15.87 -9.23 17.91
CA SER A 263 -16.02 -10.60 17.42
C SER A 263 -16.16 -10.67 15.89
N ALA A 264 -16.75 -9.66 15.24
CA ALA A 264 -16.83 -9.59 13.78
C ALA A 264 -15.44 -9.37 13.16
N LEU A 265 -14.63 -8.48 13.74
CA LEU A 265 -13.24 -8.26 13.30
C LEU A 265 -12.40 -9.53 13.46
N CYS A 266 -12.50 -10.21 14.61
CA CYS A 266 -11.76 -11.45 14.86
C CYS A 266 -12.16 -12.58 13.90
N LYS A 267 -13.47 -12.80 13.68
CA LYS A 267 -13.98 -13.77 12.69
C LYS A 267 -13.46 -13.46 11.29
N LEU A 268 -13.50 -12.19 10.89
CA LEU A 268 -13.02 -11.75 9.58
C LEU A 268 -11.53 -12.03 9.42
N ARG A 269 -10.70 -11.66 10.40
CA ARG A 269 -9.26 -11.95 10.40
C ARG A 269 -8.97 -13.43 10.17
N LEU A 270 -9.59 -14.31 10.97
CA LEU A 270 -9.38 -15.75 10.88
C LEU A 270 -9.85 -16.32 9.52
N CYS A 271 -10.97 -15.81 9.00
CA CYS A 271 -11.47 -16.20 7.69
C CYS A 271 -10.50 -15.79 6.57
N ILE A 272 -9.95 -14.57 6.63
CA ILE A 272 -8.96 -14.08 5.65
C ILE A 272 -7.67 -14.90 5.72
N GLU A 273 -7.11 -15.15 6.90
CA GLU A 273 -5.90 -15.97 7.06
C GLU A 273 -6.07 -17.33 6.38
N LYS A 274 -7.22 -17.99 6.61
CA LYS A 274 -7.55 -19.27 5.97
C LYS A 274 -7.68 -19.15 4.45
N GLU A 275 -8.50 -18.23 3.95
CA GLU A 275 -8.77 -18.10 2.52
C GLU A 275 -7.53 -17.71 1.73
N LEU A 276 -6.72 -16.78 2.24
CA LEU A 276 -5.48 -16.37 1.58
C LEU A 276 -4.42 -17.46 1.63
N SER A 277 -4.32 -18.22 2.73
CA SER A 277 -3.41 -19.38 2.81
C SER A 277 -3.68 -20.40 1.71
N ILE A 278 -4.95 -20.67 1.41
CA ILE A 278 -5.37 -21.58 0.33
C ILE A 278 -5.11 -20.95 -1.05
N ARG A 279 -5.52 -19.70 -1.24
CA ARG A 279 -5.57 -19.06 -2.56
C ARG A 279 -4.21 -18.54 -3.04
N LEU A 280 -3.35 -18.07 -2.13
CA LEU A 280 -2.00 -17.61 -2.47
C LEU A 280 -1.03 -18.78 -2.58
N SER A 281 -1.20 -19.82 -1.74
CA SER A 281 -0.38 -21.04 -1.76
C SER A 281 1.13 -20.68 -1.79
N ASP A 282 1.87 -21.16 -2.79
CA ASP A 282 3.29 -20.90 -3.01
C ASP A 282 3.60 -19.73 -3.95
N ALA A 283 2.57 -19.09 -4.52
CA ALA A 283 2.75 -18.10 -5.57
C ALA A 283 3.23 -16.72 -5.08
N TYR A 284 2.99 -16.41 -3.80
CA TYR A 284 3.35 -15.10 -3.23
C TYR A 284 4.02 -15.24 -1.86
N THR A 285 5.13 -14.52 -1.70
CA THR A 285 5.81 -14.33 -0.42
C THR A 285 6.03 -12.85 -0.19
N GLY A 286 5.65 -12.35 0.98
CA GLY A 286 5.79 -10.96 1.38
C GLY A 286 4.56 -10.40 2.07
N TYR A 287 4.64 -9.12 2.40
CA TYR A 287 3.51 -8.40 3.00
C TYR A 287 2.41 -8.11 2.00
N LEU A 288 1.17 -8.05 2.48
CA LEU A 288 0.02 -7.59 1.71
C LEU A 288 -0.98 -6.87 2.63
N GLY A 289 -1.87 -6.07 2.04
CA GLY A 289 -2.94 -5.39 2.77
C GLY A 289 -4.28 -5.60 2.09
N ILE A 290 -5.32 -5.83 2.90
CA ILE A 290 -6.71 -5.80 2.43
C ILE A 290 -7.34 -4.51 2.94
N ASP A 291 -7.69 -3.63 2.01
CA ASP A 291 -8.37 -2.38 2.30
C ASP A 291 -9.86 -2.65 2.53
N MET A 292 -10.39 -2.04 3.58
CA MET A 292 -11.73 -2.26 4.12
C MET A 292 -12.34 -0.92 4.50
N MET A 293 -13.66 -0.91 4.67
CA MET A 293 -14.35 0.24 5.23
C MET A 293 -15.50 -0.20 6.12
N ILE A 294 -15.87 0.64 7.07
CA ILE A 294 -17.15 0.51 7.78
C ILE A 294 -18.15 1.45 7.11
N CYS A 295 -19.30 0.90 6.76
CA CYS A 295 -20.37 1.59 6.08
C CYS A 295 -21.60 1.72 6.99
N ARG A 296 -22.28 2.85 6.90
CA ARG A 296 -23.53 3.12 7.61
C ARG A 296 -24.74 2.83 6.72
N PHE A 297 -25.74 2.19 7.30
CA PHE A 297 -27.01 1.82 6.70
C PHE A 297 -28.16 2.33 7.58
N SER A 298 -29.35 2.47 7.00
CA SER A 298 -30.56 2.83 7.74
C SER A 298 -31.20 1.67 8.52
N GLY A 299 -30.83 0.42 8.20
CA GLY A 299 -31.37 -0.79 8.83
C GLY A 299 -30.46 -1.39 9.89
N THR A 300 -30.90 -2.45 10.56
CA THR A 300 -30.13 -3.15 11.61
C THR A 300 -29.30 -4.30 11.03
N PRO A 301 -28.01 -4.46 11.38
CA PRO A 301 -27.20 -3.49 12.13
C PRO A 301 -26.89 -2.24 11.30
N GLU A 302 -26.82 -1.09 12.00
CA GLU A 302 -26.60 0.24 11.42
C GLU A 302 -25.24 0.34 10.74
N TYR A 303 -24.19 -0.20 11.36
CA TYR A 303 -22.85 -0.23 10.81
C TYR A 303 -22.47 -1.64 10.39
N ARG A 304 -21.82 -1.75 9.22
CA ARG A 304 -21.37 -3.02 8.66
C ARG A 304 -19.99 -2.88 8.05
N ILE A 305 -19.19 -3.92 8.13
CA ILE A 305 -17.88 -4.00 7.51
C ILE A 305 -18.07 -4.32 6.02
N HIS A 306 -17.46 -3.53 5.13
CA HIS A 306 -17.15 -3.95 3.77
C HIS A 306 -15.76 -4.59 3.79
N PRO A 307 -15.65 -5.93 3.78
CA PRO A 307 -14.44 -6.63 4.22
C PRO A 307 -13.32 -6.69 3.20
N CYS A 308 -13.57 -6.30 1.95
CA CYS A 308 -12.58 -6.37 0.87
C CYS A 308 -12.92 -5.38 -0.23
N VAL A 309 -12.40 -4.15 -0.12
CA VAL A 309 -12.51 -3.09 -1.14
C VAL A 309 -11.41 -3.28 -2.20
N GLU A 310 -10.22 -3.67 -1.77
CA GLU A 310 -9.04 -3.92 -2.60
C GLU A 310 -8.06 -4.82 -1.84
N ILE A 311 -7.32 -5.66 -2.56
CA ILE A 311 -6.21 -6.46 -2.01
C ILE A 311 -4.94 -5.98 -2.71
N ASN A 312 -3.95 -5.57 -1.92
CA ASN A 312 -2.67 -5.07 -2.39
C ASN A 312 -1.58 -6.10 -2.09
N LEU A 313 -1.17 -6.92 -3.08
CA LEU A 313 -0.10 -7.93 -2.94
C LEU A 313 1.28 -7.30 -3.10
N ARG A 314 1.60 -6.45 -2.14
CA ARG A 314 2.87 -5.75 -2.03
C ARG A 314 2.99 -5.16 -0.64
N MET A 315 4.18 -4.66 -0.33
CA MET A 315 4.33 -3.65 0.71
C MET A 315 3.31 -2.52 0.47
N THR A 316 2.68 -2.04 1.55
CA THR A 316 1.71 -0.95 1.51
C THR A 316 2.10 0.14 2.49
N MET A 317 1.58 1.35 2.30
CA MET A 317 1.78 2.44 3.26
C MET A 317 1.26 2.06 4.66
N GLY A 318 0.21 1.24 4.74
CA GLY A 318 -0.27 0.70 6.02
C GLY A 318 0.75 -0.22 6.70
N VAL A 319 1.43 -1.10 5.95
CA VAL A 319 2.51 -1.94 6.49
C VAL A 319 3.71 -1.09 6.91
N VAL A 320 4.09 -0.07 6.12
CA VAL A 320 5.15 0.87 6.51
C VAL A 320 4.79 1.55 7.83
N ALA A 321 3.59 2.13 7.93
CA ALA A 321 3.14 2.81 9.14
C ALA A 321 3.13 1.87 10.35
N ARG A 322 2.69 0.61 10.17
CA ARG A 322 2.63 -0.36 11.25
C ARG A 322 4.01 -0.80 11.73
N LEU A 323 4.90 -1.19 10.82
CA LEU A 323 6.27 -1.59 11.15
C LEU A 323 7.07 -0.43 11.73
N PHE A 324 6.86 0.79 11.21
CA PHE A 324 7.46 1.99 11.77
C PHE A 324 6.99 2.25 13.19
N TYR A 325 5.68 2.14 13.46
CA TYR A 325 5.12 2.32 14.80
C TYR A 325 5.76 1.37 15.80
N ASP A 326 5.70 0.07 15.51
CA ASP A 326 6.18 -0.97 16.42
C ASP A 326 7.66 -0.81 16.78
N ARG A 327 8.47 -0.39 15.80
CA ARG A 327 9.92 -0.31 15.97
C ARG A 327 10.40 1.01 16.52
N TYR A 328 9.81 2.13 16.11
CA TYR A 328 10.39 3.45 16.39
C TYR A 328 9.50 4.35 17.23
N VAL A 329 8.24 4.02 17.47
CA VAL A 329 7.33 4.88 18.24
C VAL A 329 7.13 4.32 19.65
N GLN A 330 7.09 5.21 20.64
CA GLN A 330 6.75 4.83 22.01
C GLN A 330 5.30 4.30 22.06
N PRO A 331 5.00 3.17 22.74
CA PRO A 331 3.69 2.51 22.64
C PRO A 331 2.44 3.34 22.93
N GLU A 332 2.58 4.45 23.67
CA GLU A 332 1.49 5.37 24.04
C GLU A 332 1.45 6.65 23.18
N ALA A 333 2.45 6.86 22.32
CA ALA A 333 2.50 8.03 21.47
C ALA A 333 1.61 7.82 20.24
N GLU A 334 0.79 8.82 19.92
CA GLU A 334 -0.07 8.79 18.74
C GLU A 334 0.45 9.76 17.69
N GLY A 335 0.10 9.52 16.43
CA GLY A 335 0.47 10.46 15.38
C GLY A 335 -0.06 10.10 14.02
N ILE A 336 0.57 10.67 13.00
CA ILE A 336 0.21 10.46 11.61
C ILE A 336 1.47 10.18 10.79
N PHE A 337 1.42 9.10 9.99
CA PHE A 337 2.32 8.86 8.88
C PHE A 337 1.66 9.33 7.59
N LYS A 338 2.39 10.05 6.74
CA LYS A 338 1.87 10.53 5.45
C LYS A 338 2.92 10.56 4.37
N VAL A 339 2.45 10.35 3.13
CA VAL A 339 3.20 10.62 1.92
C VAL A 339 2.53 11.78 1.21
N LYS A 340 3.26 12.86 0.95
CA LYS A 340 2.70 14.08 0.36
C LYS A 340 3.46 14.49 -0.88
N SER A 341 2.71 14.90 -1.90
CA SER A 341 3.25 15.50 -3.12
C SER A 341 3.18 17.03 -3.04
N PHE A 342 4.12 17.70 -3.68
CA PHE A 342 4.23 19.15 -3.73
C PHE A 342 4.41 19.61 -5.17
N SER A 343 3.87 20.79 -5.49
CA SER A 343 3.98 21.37 -6.84
C SER A 343 5.39 21.86 -7.18
N SER A 344 6.24 22.09 -6.18
CA SER A 344 7.63 22.54 -6.35
C SER A 344 8.52 22.09 -5.16
N PRO A 345 9.83 21.93 -5.38
CA PRO A 345 10.79 21.66 -4.31
C PRO A 345 10.81 22.73 -3.21
N ASP A 346 10.70 24.01 -3.57
CA ASP A 346 10.72 25.11 -2.60
C ASP A 346 9.57 25.03 -1.59
N ARG A 347 8.36 24.68 -2.05
CA ARG A 347 7.20 24.50 -1.17
C ARG A 347 7.39 23.31 -0.23
N LEU A 348 8.01 22.24 -0.73
CA LEU A 348 8.32 21.06 0.09
C LEU A 348 9.36 21.42 1.15
N ALA A 349 10.44 22.11 0.77
CA ALA A 349 11.47 22.57 1.69
C ALA A 349 10.91 23.53 2.76
N ALA A 350 10.08 24.49 2.36
CA ALA A 350 9.43 25.42 3.29
C ALA A 350 8.55 24.68 4.31
N GLU A 351 7.75 23.71 3.87
CA GLU A 351 6.93 22.88 4.77
C GLU A 351 7.81 22.03 5.70
N HIS A 352 8.88 21.46 5.19
CA HIS A 352 9.84 20.69 5.99
C HIS A 352 10.48 21.55 7.10
N PHE A 353 11.02 22.72 6.77
CA PHE A 353 11.63 23.62 7.75
C PHE A 353 10.61 24.14 8.78
N ARG A 354 9.38 24.42 8.33
CA ARG A 354 8.28 24.80 9.23
C ARG A 354 8.01 23.69 10.25
N LEU A 355 7.85 22.44 9.80
CA LEU A 355 7.56 21.30 10.69
C LEU A 355 8.72 20.98 11.63
N VAL A 356 9.98 21.09 11.18
CA VAL A 356 11.16 20.94 12.05
C VAL A 356 11.16 21.97 13.18
N LYS A 357 10.77 23.22 12.87
CA LYS A 357 10.74 24.32 13.85
C LYS A 357 9.55 24.21 14.82
N GLU A 358 8.37 23.93 14.31
CA GLU A 358 7.12 23.94 15.10
C GLU A 358 6.94 22.66 15.91
N SER A 359 7.45 21.53 15.40
CA SER A 359 7.30 20.21 15.99
C SER A 359 8.66 19.50 16.07
N PRO A 360 9.63 20.01 16.85
CA PRO A 360 10.95 19.39 16.96
C PRO A 360 10.85 17.94 17.43
N LEU A 361 11.65 17.07 16.83
CA LEU A 361 11.68 15.65 17.15
C LEU A 361 12.14 15.43 18.60
N SER A 362 11.39 14.63 19.34
CA SER A 362 11.73 14.17 20.68
C SER A 362 11.89 12.65 20.66
N VAL A 363 13.07 12.19 21.07
CA VAL A 363 13.44 10.78 21.15
C VAL A 363 13.91 10.47 22.57
N SER A 364 13.42 9.38 23.15
CA SER A 364 13.86 8.85 24.43
C SER A 364 14.39 7.43 24.22
N GLY A 365 15.69 7.23 24.44
CA GLY A 365 16.39 6.02 24.00
C GLY A 365 16.37 5.94 22.47
N GLU A 366 15.72 4.91 21.93
CA GLU A 366 15.55 4.68 20.49
C GLU A 366 14.08 4.77 20.04
N LYS A 367 13.23 5.37 20.89
CA LYS A 367 11.79 5.54 20.63
C LYS A 367 11.42 7.01 20.52
N ILE A 368 10.65 7.33 19.48
CA ILE A 368 10.07 8.63 19.24
C ILE A 368 8.92 8.83 20.22
N THR A 369 8.96 9.93 20.95
CA THR A 369 7.92 10.28 21.92
C THR A 369 7.00 11.37 21.40
N ALA A 370 7.51 12.30 20.59
CA ALA A 370 6.73 13.36 19.93
C ALA A 370 7.52 14.00 18.78
N GLY A 371 6.85 14.82 17.97
CA GLY A 371 7.48 15.69 16.98
C GLY A 371 7.49 15.12 15.56
N TYR A 372 8.11 15.88 14.66
CA TYR A 372 8.17 15.62 13.23
C TYR A 372 9.46 14.87 12.88
N LEU A 373 9.32 13.75 12.16
CA LEU A 373 10.43 12.99 11.58
C LEU A 373 10.23 12.86 10.07
N PRO A 374 11.10 13.47 9.22
CA PRO A 374 11.20 13.05 7.83
C PRO A 374 11.75 11.63 7.78
N LEU A 375 11.17 10.79 6.92
CA LEU A 375 11.60 9.40 6.70
C LEU A 375 12.50 9.26 5.46
N VAL A 376 12.67 10.34 4.70
CA VAL A 376 13.56 10.41 3.54
C VAL A 376 14.19 11.78 3.48
N PRO A 377 15.36 11.96 2.85
CA PRO A 377 15.99 13.28 2.73
C PRO A 377 15.10 14.24 1.93
N VAL A 378 15.09 15.51 2.37
CA VAL A 378 14.55 16.63 1.59
C VAL A 378 15.70 17.23 0.79
N THR A 379 15.56 17.22 -0.54
CA THR A 379 16.60 17.66 -1.48
C THR A 379 16.10 18.82 -2.36
N PRO A 380 17.00 19.53 -3.08
CA PRO A 380 16.61 20.57 -4.05
C PRO A 380 15.72 20.09 -5.19
N HIS A 381 15.57 18.77 -5.37
CA HIS A 381 14.76 18.17 -6.43
C HIS A 381 13.53 17.41 -5.92
N SER A 382 13.34 17.34 -4.61
CA SER A 382 12.26 16.58 -3.99
C SER A 382 10.90 17.19 -4.34
N GLN A 383 9.97 16.36 -4.79
CA GLN A 383 8.56 16.70 -5.00
C GLN A 383 7.62 15.82 -4.17
N TYR A 384 8.14 14.73 -3.61
CA TYR A 384 7.45 13.87 -2.65
C TYR A 384 8.22 13.79 -1.34
N THR A 385 7.49 13.64 -0.23
CA THR A 385 8.06 13.36 1.09
C THR A 385 7.27 12.24 1.76
N ALA A 386 7.95 11.46 2.60
CA ALA A 386 7.35 10.57 3.57
C ALA A 386 7.78 11.04 4.96
N SER A 387 6.82 11.17 5.88
CA SER A 387 7.10 11.68 7.22
C SER A 387 6.13 11.14 8.26
N ALA A 388 6.60 11.06 9.50
CA ALA A 388 5.77 10.87 10.68
C ALA A 388 5.68 12.18 11.48
N LEU A 389 4.51 12.45 12.05
CA LEU A 389 4.29 13.52 13.02
C LEU A 389 3.59 12.92 14.24
N LEU A 390 4.32 12.83 15.35
CA LEU A 390 3.81 12.32 16.63
C LEU A 390 3.36 13.51 17.49
N TYR A 391 2.20 13.37 18.12
CA TYR A 391 1.63 14.41 18.96
C TYR A 391 2.26 14.37 20.35
N LYS A 392 2.35 15.54 20.99
CA LYS A 392 2.68 15.58 22.42
C LYS A 392 1.49 15.05 23.20
N SER A 393 1.73 14.04 24.02
CA SER A 393 0.77 13.51 24.99
C SER A 393 0.28 14.58 25.96
#